data_AF-A0A1H2K688-F1
#
_entry.id   AF-A0A1H2K688-F1
#
_cell.length_a   1.000
_cell.length_b   1.000
_cell.length_c   1.000
_cell.angle_alpha   90.00
_cell.angle_beta   90.00
_cell.angle_gamma   90.00
#
_symmetry.space_group_name_H-M   'P 1'
#
loop_
_entity.id
_entity.type
_entity.pdbx_description
1 polymer ?
#
loop_
_entity_poly.entity_id
_entity_poly.type
_entity_poly.pdbx_seq_one_letter_code
_entity_poly.pdbx_strand_id
1 'polypeptide(L)'
;MREGRRSEVDLGPGERPDLWSGAVAWTVDGARRQAWRLPPEEEPFAYAPALYGKARIAAGVRFGASIRARQLEIELVSVGDDAGPADVLVDGRLVLRQRPGPDRLRIELPPRRVRVEAWLPHRGRVEVGSVRATDVVAADSLPSAVRWVAYGSSITQCEGSEGPSQTWPAIVARTLGWDLTCLGFGGECHLDPVVPRTIARLAPGVVSLCLGINVHGRSSFSGRSWQGQAAELIRRVREAHATATIVVSSPIFSAARESTPNGAGLTLGDLREQVHEVGRDFRERGDTGVHVLDGRSLIGPGDAHLLRDGLHPSHDGYRLMAERMVRYLTTAGIASATAQTASAVAVTA
;
A
#
# COMPACT_ATOMS: atom_id res chain seq x y z
N MET A 1 11.30 48.23 12.13
CA MET A 1 11.21 46.92 11.47
C MET A 1 10.14 46.12 12.18
N ARG A 2 8.97 45.90 11.56
CA ARG A 2 7.96 44.98 12.10
C ARG A 2 8.39 43.57 11.71
N GLU A 3 8.74 42.74 12.68
CA GLU A 3 8.79 41.29 12.46
C GLU A 3 7.40 40.86 11.96
N GLY A 4 7.29 40.60 10.66
CA GLY A 4 6.09 39.98 10.11
C GLY A 4 5.90 38.65 10.81
N ARG A 5 4.74 38.46 11.46
CA ARG A 5 4.32 37.16 11.99
C ARG A 5 4.55 36.11 10.91
N ARG A 6 5.52 35.22 11.12
CA ARG A 6 5.67 34.00 10.30
C ARG A 6 4.35 33.25 10.44
N SER A 7 3.61 33.11 9.34
CA SER A 7 2.36 32.36 9.33
C SER A 7 2.71 30.88 9.36
N GLU A 8 2.51 30.28 10.53
CA GLU A 8 2.58 28.84 10.71
C GLU A 8 1.19 28.25 10.48
N VAL A 9 1.11 27.20 9.65
CA VAL A 9 -0.15 26.53 9.32
C VAL A 9 -0.06 25.08 9.75
N ASP A 10 -1.09 24.61 10.44
CA ASP A 10 -1.27 23.19 10.75
C ASP A 10 -1.78 22.44 9.51
N LEU A 11 -1.03 21.43 9.11
CA LEU A 11 -1.32 20.56 7.97
C LEU A 11 -1.60 19.11 8.43
N GLY A 12 -1.86 18.93 9.72
CA GLY A 12 -2.14 17.64 10.32
C GLY A 12 -3.43 17.03 9.80
N PRO A 13 -3.59 15.70 9.92
CA PRO A 13 -4.76 15.00 9.36
C PRO A 13 -6.10 15.39 10.01
N GLY A 14 -6.09 16.07 11.16
CA GLY A 14 -7.29 16.65 11.75
C GLY A 14 -7.78 17.94 11.09
N GLU A 15 -6.85 18.78 10.63
CA GLU A 15 -7.14 20.11 10.04
C GLU A 15 -7.18 20.07 8.51
N ARG A 16 -6.30 19.26 7.91
CA ARG A 16 -6.14 19.13 6.46
C ARG A 16 -6.18 17.66 6.01
N PRO A 17 -7.27 16.92 6.28
CA PRO A 17 -7.38 15.52 5.87
C PRO A 17 -7.24 15.32 4.35
N ASP A 18 -7.53 16.34 3.54
CA ASP A 18 -7.36 16.34 2.08
C ASP A 18 -5.90 16.20 1.62
N LEU A 19 -4.92 16.49 2.50
CA LEU A 19 -3.49 16.32 2.22
C LEU A 19 -2.96 14.94 2.63
N TRP A 20 -3.81 14.06 3.15
CA TRP A 20 -3.42 12.75 3.64
C TRP A 20 -4.11 11.65 2.84
N SER A 21 -3.32 10.66 2.45
CA SER A 21 -3.79 9.53 1.65
C SER A 21 -3.37 8.20 2.27
N GLY A 22 -4.09 7.13 1.93
CA GLY A 22 -3.79 5.75 2.32
C GLY A 22 -4.31 5.32 3.70
N ALA A 23 -4.82 6.25 4.51
CA ALA A 23 -5.54 5.93 5.74
C ALA A 23 -7.04 5.79 5.46
N VAL A 24 -7.68 4.78 6.04
CA VAL A 24 -9.14 4.56 6.06
C VAL A 24 -9.79 5.42 7.14
N ALA A 25 -9.13 5.58 8.29
CA ALA A 25 -9.61 6.39 9.39
C ALA A 25 -8.44 6.97 10.19
N TRP A 26 -8.74 8.01 10.97
CA TRP A 26 -7.83 8.59 11.96
C TRP A 26 -8.53 8.62 13.31
N THR A 27 -7.89 8.08 14.35
CA THR A 27 -8.36 8.21 15.74
C THR A 27 -7.48 9.17 16.51
N VAL A 28 -8.06 9.84 17.50
CA VAL A 28 -7.34 10.76 18.40
C VAL A 28 -6.73 9.97 19.56
N ASP A 29 -5.46 10.22 19.84
CA ASP A 29 -4.79 9.80 21.08
C ASP A 29 -4.08 11.00 21.71
N GLY A 30 -4.70 11.60 22.72
CA GLY A 30 -4.26 12.88 23.27
C GLY A 30 -4.18 13.98 22.19
N ALA A 31 -2.98 14.53 21.98
CA ALA A 31 -2.71 15.52 20.92
C ALA A 31 -2.28 14.89 19.58
N ARG A 32 -2.26 13.56 19.48
CA ARG A 32 -1.75 12.81 18.33
C ARG A 32 -2.87 12.12 17.58
N ARG A 33 -2.54 11.65 16.38
CA ARG A 33 -3.45 10.99 15.46
C ARG A 33 -2.88 9.62 15.06
N GLN A 34 -3.65 8.58 15.29
CA GLN A 34 -3.33 7.21 14.86
C GLN A 34 -4.00 6.96 13.51
N ALA A 35 -3.20 6.59 12.50
CA ALA A 35 -3.72 6.19 11.19
C ALA A 35 -4.22 4.74 11.24
N TRP A 36 -5.32 4.46 10.56
CA TRP A 36 -5.89 3.13 10.44
C TRP A 36 -6.07 2.74 8.99
N ARG A 37 -5.72 1.50 8.64
CA ARG A 37 -5.93 0.92 7.30
C ARG A 37 -7.14 -0.01 7.23
N LEU A 38 -7.83 -0.22 8.35
CA LEU A 38 -9.17 -0.83 8.45
C LEU A 38 -10.03 0.04 9.37
N PRO A 39 -11.36 0.02 9.25
CA PRO A 39 -12.23 0.81 10.12
C PRO A 39 -12.07 0.37 11.58
N PRO A 40 -11.68 1.28 12.50
CA PRO A 40 -11.44 0.95 13.91
C PRO A 40 -12.70 0.45 14.61
N GLU A 41 -13.87 0.92 14.21
CA GLU A 41 -15.16 0.51 14.79
C GLU A 41 -15.52 -0.96 14.50
N GLU A 42 -14.89 -1.58 13.50
CA GLU A 42 -15.10 -2.99 13.17
C GLU A 42 -14.17 -3.93 13.98
N GLU A 43 -13.18 -3.40 14.72
CA GLU A 43 -12.21 -4.20 15.51
C GLU A 43 -12.88 -5.23 16.43
N PRO A 44 -13.91 -4.87 17.22
CA PRO A 44 -14.55 -5.83 18.14
C PRO A 44 -15.28 -6.96 17.43
N PHE A 45 -15.65 -6.76 16.15
CA PHE A 45 -16.39 -7.73 15.34
C PHE A 45 -15.51 -8.55 14.40
N ALA A 46 -14.23 -8.18 14.26
CA ALA A 46 -13.30 -8.87 13.38
C ALA A 46 -12.76 -10.16 13.99
N TYR A 47 -12.70 -10.26 15.33
CA TYR A 47 -12.11 -11.40 16.06
C TYR A 47 -10.68 -11.76 15.60
N ALA A 48 -9.97 -10.78 15.02
CA ALA A 48 -8.64 -10.93 14.43
C ALA A 48 -7.70 -9.84 14.99
N PRO A 49 -7.26 -9.96 16.26
CA PRO A 49 -6.44 -8.94 16.90
C PRO A 49 -5.09 -8.72 16.20
N ALA A 50 -4.51 -9.77 15.59
CA ALA A 50 -3.27 -9.64 14.83
C ALA A 50 -3.46 -8.78 13.56
N LEU A 51 -4.52 -9.03 12.79
CA LEU A 51 -4.93 -8.18 11.66
C LEU A 51 -5.08 -6.71 12.09
N TYR A 52 -5.79 -6.44 13.19
CA TYR A 52 -6.00 -5.08 13.70
C TYR A 52 -4.74 -4.44 14.28
N GLY A 53 -3.80 -5.24 14.78
CA GLY A 53 -2.44 -4.78 15.08
C GLY A 53 -1.72 -4.29 13.82
N LYS A 54 -1.82 -5.03 12.71
CA LYS A 54 -1.23 -4.62 11.42
C LYS A 54 -1.97 -3.46 10.76
N ALA A 55 -3.27 -3.31 11.00
CA ALA A 55 -4.08 -2.20 10.48
C ALA A 55 -3.67 -0.83 11.03
N ARG A 56 -3.03 -0.78 12.20
CA ARG A 56 -2.46 0.45 12.80
C ARG A 56 -1.05 0.80 12.31
N ILE A 57 -0.41 -0.07 11.52
CA ILE A 57 0.87 0.24 10.88
C ILE A 57 0.60 1.09 9.65
N ALA A 58 1.29 2.22 9.52
CA ALA A 58 1.02 3.26 8.52
C ALA A 58 1.54 2.94 7.10
N ALA A 59 1.55 1.66 6.70
CA ALA A 59 2.04 1.24 5.39
C ALA A 59 1.22 1.87 4.24
N GLY A 60 1.90 2.64 3.39
CA GLY A 60 1.28 3.37 2.29
C GLY A 60 0.56 4.68 2.68
N VAL A 61 0.46 4.98 3.98
CA VAL A 61 -0.09 6.25 4.47
C VAL A 61 0.94 7.35 4.23
N ARG A 62 0.49 8.50 3.73
CA ARG A 62 1.38 9.62 3.43
C ARG A 62 0.70 10.97 3.51
N PHE A 63 1.48 11.98 3.84
CA PHE A 63 1.18 13.37 3.52
C PHE A 63 1.57 13.63 2.06
N GLY A 64 0.76 14.38 1.32
CA GLY A 64 1.01 14.75 -0.07
C GLY A 64 0.42 16.12 -0.42
N ALA A 65 1.29 17.07 -0.77
CA ALA A 65 0.85 18.42 -1.12
C ALA A 65 1.67 19.05 -2.25
N SER A 66 1.02 19.85 -3.08
CA SER A 66 1.66 20.89 -3.89
C SER A 66 1.76 22.15 -3.03
N ILE A 67 2.96 22.42 -2.51
CA ILE A 67 3.18 23.41 -1.46
C ILE A 67 4.22 24.45 -1.89
N ARG A 68 3.96 25.72 -1.54
CA ARG A 68 4.96 26.80 -1.52
C ARG A 68 5.05 27.30 -0.09
N ALA A 69 6.09 26.88 0.61
CA ALA A 69 6.39 27.25 1.99
C ALA A 69 7.92 27.30 2.16
N ARG A 70 8.41 27.82 3.28
CA ARG A 70 9.84 27.81 3.59
C ARG A 70 10.28 26.46 4.13
N GLN A 71 9.46 25.84 4.98
CA GLN A 71 9.84 24.64 5.70
C GLN A 71 8.60 23.83 6.07
N LEU A 72 8.79 22.51 6.15
CA LEU A 72 7.82 21.55 6.65
C LEU A 72 8.45 20.76 7.81
N GLU A 73 7.69 20.61 8.88
CA GLU A 73 8.02 19.81 10.05
C GLU A 73 6.89 18.81 10.34
N ILE A 74 7.23 17.54 10.56
CA ILE A 74 6.30 16.47 10.88
C ILE A 74 6.81 15.73 12.12
N GLU A 75 6.04 15.79 13.20
CA GLU A 75 6.28 15.00 14.39
C GLU A 75 5.72 13.59 14.22
N LEU A 76 6.59 12.59 14.27
CA LEU A 76 6.21 11.18 14.30
C LEU A 76 6.68 10.58 15.61
N VAL A 77 5.76 9.89 16.30
CA VAL A 77 6.08 9.22 17.57
C VAL A 77 5.90 7.73 17.40
N SER A 78 6.98 6.97 17.61
CA SER A 78 6.94 5.52 17.62
C SER A 78 6.14 5.03 18.81
N VAL A 79 5.32 4.00 18.59
CA VAL A 79 4.70 3.26 19.69
C VAL A 79 5.40 1.92 19.82
N GLY A 80 6.44 1.90 20.67
CA GLY A 80 7.44 0.84 20.75
C GLY A 80 8.73 1.19 19.98
N ASP A 81 9.67 0.25 19.95
CA ASP A 81 11.04 0.50 19.44
C ASP A 81 11.27 -0.04 18.01
N ASP A 82 10.24 -0.57 17.36
CA ASP A 82 10.35 -1.28 16.08
C ASP A 82 9.98 -0.43 14.85
N ALA A 83 9.61 0.84 15.05
CA ALA A 83 9.23 1.74 13.96
C ALA A 83 10.36 1.91 12.92
N GLY A 84 10.02 1.60 11.67
CA GLY A 84 10.88 1.84 10.52
C GLY A 84 11.05 3.33 10.21
N PRO A 85 11.85 3.67 9.19
CA PRO A 85 11.99 5.05 8.77
C PRO A 85 10.72 5.57 8.08
N ALA A 86 10.55 6.89 8.13
CA ALA A 86 9.73 7.67 7.21
C ALA A 86 10.61 8.20 6.07
N ASP A 87 9.99 8.42 4.91
CA ASP A 87 10.65 9.04 3.75
C ASP A 87 9.98 10.37 3.42
N VAL A 88 10.79 11.38 3.06
CA VAL A 88 10.29 12.63 2.52
C VAL A 88 10.85 12.83 1.12
N LEU A 89 9.95 13.08 0.18
CA LEU A 89 10.25 13.30 -1.22
C LEU A 89 9.85 14.72 -1.62
N VAL A 90 10.70 15.37 -2.42
CA VAL A 90 10.43 16.67 -3.04
C VAL A 90 10.58 16.51 -4.55
N ASP A 91 9.53 16.84 -5.30
CA ASP A 91 9.40 16.63 -6.74
C ASP A 91 9.81 15.21 -7.16
N GLY A 92 9.39 14.21 -6.37
CA GLY A 92 9.64 12.79 -6.64
C GLY A 92 11.03 12.28 -6.24
N ARG A 93 11.94 13.15 -5.76
CA ARG A 93 13.27 12.79 -5.27
C ARG A 93 13.28 12.63 -3.75
N LEU A 94 13.84 11.53 -3.24
CA LEU A 94 14.06 11.33 -1.81
C LEU A 94 15.06 12.37 -1.28
N VAL A 95 14.65 13.17 -0.29
CA VAL A 95 15.48 14.19 0.36
C VAL A 95 15.78 13.88 1.82
N LEU A 96 14.93 13.09 2.48
CA LEU A 96 15.12 12.65 3.86
C LEU A 96 14.62 11.22 4.03
N ARG A 97 15.41 10.41 4.74
CA ARG A 97 14.99 9.12 5.31
C ARG A 97 15.41 9.10 6.77
N GLN A 98 14.43 9.00 7.67
CA GLN A 98 14.70 9.12 9.11
C GLN A 98 13.71 8.30 9.92
N ARG A 99 14.19 7.64 10.98
CA ARG A 99 13.31 6.99 11.96
C ARG A 99 12.57 8.04 12.80
N PRO A 100 11.33 7.77 13.24
CA PRO A 100 10.67 8.62 14.22
C PRO A 100 11.53 8.76 15.48
N GLY A 101 11.48 9.95 16.09
CA GLY A 101 12.36 10.32 17.20
C GLY A 101 12.14 11.77 17.63
N PRO A 102 12.88 12.25 18.64
CA PRO A 102 12.66 13.57 19.23
C PRO A 102 12.86 14.73 18.24
N ASP A 103 13.70 14.54 17.23
CA ASP A 103 14.13 15.62 16.33
C ASP A 103 13.10 16.01 15.25
N ARG A 104 11.96 15.32 15.19
CA ARG A 104 10.92 15.47 14.15
C ARG A 104 11.50 15.25 12.74
N LEU A 105 10.64 15.11 11.73
CA LEU A 105 11.06 15.16 10.34
C LEU A 105 11.04 16.63 9.91
N ARG A 106 12.20 17.18 9.52
CA ARG A 106 12.31 18.60 9.15
C ARG A 106 13.03 18.76 7.82
N ILE A 107 12.41 19.51 6.91
CA ILE A 107 12.99 19.85 5.60
C ILE A 107 12.86 21.34 5.32
N GLU A 108 13.89 21.93 4.71
CA GLU A 108 13.78 23.23 4.07
C GLU A 108 13.26 23.03 2.63
N LEU A 109 12.36 23.91 2.21
CA LEU A 109 11.71 23.86 0.91
C LEU A 109 12.29 24.94 -0.01
N PRO A 110 12.48 24.65 -1.30
CA PRO A 110 12.86 25.66 -2.29
C PRO A 110 11.88 26.85 -2.29
N PRO A 111 12.31 28.08 -2.65
CA PRO A 111 11.45 29.27 -2.70
C PRO A 111 10.51 29.30 -3.92
N ARG A 112 9.95 28.13 -4.27
CA ARG A 112 8.99 27.90 -5.35
C ARG A 112 7.94 26.89 -4.89
N ARG A 113 6.89 26.71 -5.71
CA ARG A 113 5.94 25.61 -5.49
C ARG A 113 6.62 24.29 -5.84
N VAL A 114 6.45 23.29 -4.99
CA VAL A 114 7.02 21.93 -5.09
C VAL A 114 5.96 20.90 -4.73
N ARG A 115 6.10 19.69 -5.27
CA ARG A 115 5.36 18.52 -4.78
C ARG A 115 6.13 17.90 -3.62
N VAL A 116 5.51 17.80 -2.45
CA VAL A 116 6.07 17.13 -1.27
C VAL A 116 5.24 15.92 -0.94
N GLU A 117 5.91 14.79 -0.70
CA GLU A 117 5.29 13.58 -0.17
C GLU A 117 6.08 13.10 1.05
N ALA A 118 5.43 12.93 2.20
CA ALA A 118 6.03 12.30 3.37
C ALA A 118 5.35 10.96 3.65
N TRP A 119 6.04 9.87 3.32
CA TRP A 119 5.57 8.51 3.46
C TRP A 119 5.86 8.00 4.87
N LEU A 120 4.81 7.59 5.59
CA LEU A 120 4.92 7.12 6.96
C LEU A 120 5.54 5.72 7.03
N PRO A 121 6.14 5.34 8.18
CA PRO A 121 6.72 4.01 8.37
C PRO A 121 5.75 2.87 8.04
N HIS A 122 6.22 1.95 7.18
CA HIS A 122 5.46 0.77 6.75
C HIS A 122 5.67 -0.45 7.66
N ARG A 123 6.48 -0.30 8.71
CA ARG A 123 6.74 -1.27 9.78
C ARG A 123 6.86 -0.55 11.12
N GLY A 124 6.42 -1.23 12.18
CA GLY A 124 6.19 -0.65 13.50
C GLY A 124 5.06 0.39 13.52
N ARG A 125 4.54 0.67 14.71
CA ARG A 125 3.43 1.61 14.88
C ARG A 125 3.96 3.03 15.09
N VAL A 126 3.32 4.00 14.43
CA VAL A 126 3.56 5.41 14.67
C VAL A 126 2.27 6.18 14.84
N GLU A 127 2.35 7.25 15.61
CA GLU A 127 1.34 8.30 15.72
C GLU A 127 1.87 9.59 15.10
N VAL A 128 0.98 10.35 14.45
CA VAL A 128 1.29 11.66 13.89
C VAL A 128 0.96 12.72 14.94
N GLY A 129 1.97 13.48 15.35
CA GLY A 129 1.83 14.65 16.21
C GLY A 129 1.57 15.91 15.40
N SER A 130 2.27 16.98 15.74
CA SER A 130 2.18 18.25 15.00
C SER A 130 2.76 18.16 13.58
N VAL A 131 2.07 18.78 12.62
CA VAL A 131 2.48 18.83 11.21
C VAL A 131 2.39 20.28 10.78
N ARG A 132 3.53 20.96 10.65
CA ARG A 132 3.57 22.42 10.52
C ARG A 132 4.37 22.84 9.31
N ALA A 133 3.85 23.81 8.59
CA ALA A 133 4.61 24.52 7.57
C ALA A 133 4.71 26.00 7.92
N THR A 134 5.87 26.60 7.63
CA THR A 134 6.15 28.02 7.91
C THR A 134 6.24 28.83 6.63
N ASP A 135 5.82 30.09 6.70
CA ASP A 135 5.76 31.03 5.58
C ASP A 135 4.98 30.44 4.38
N VAL A 136 3.84 29.83 4.68
CA VAL A 136 3.00 29.15 3.68
C VAL A 136 2.32 30.18 2.81
N VAL A 137 2.57 30.08 1.50
CA VAL A 137 1.87 30.86 0.47
C VAL A 137 0.70 30.05 -0.10
N ALA A 138 0.87 28.74 -0.27
CA ALA A 138 -0.18 27.84 -0.74
C ALA A 138 0.13 26.38 -0.37
N ALA A 139 -0.90 25.58 -0.12
CA ALA A 139 -0.82 24.15 0.14
C ALA A 139 -2.09 23.45 -0.37
N ASP A 140 -1.96 22.81 -1.53
CA ASP A 140 -3.05 22.14 -2.25
C ASP A 140 -2.83 20.63 -2.27
N SER A 141 -3.89 19.85 -2.23
CA SER A 141 -3.80 18.39 -2.34
C SER A 141 -3.22 17.97 -3.70
N LEU A 142 -2.56 16.82 -3.73
CA LEU A 142 -2.02 16.29 -4.98
C LEU A 142 -3.15 15.67 -5.80
N PRO A 143 -3.30 16.04 -7.09
CA PRO A 143 -4.28 15.39 -7.94
C PRO A 143 -3.89 13.92 -8.13
N SER A 144 -4.87 13.03 -8.05
CA SER A 144 -4.73 11.63 -8.42
C SER A 144 -5.81 11.23 -9.40
N ALA A 145 -5.41 10.55 -10.47
CA ALA A 145 -6.33 10.10 -11.52
C ALA A 145 -7.06 8.81 -11.14
N VAL A 146 -6.46 7.97 -10.29
CA VAL A 146 -6.96 6.62 -9.99
C VAL A 146 -6.75 6.30 -8.52
N ARG A 147 -7.83 5.96 -7.82
CA ARG A 147 -7.76 5.34 -6.49
C ARG A 147 -7.47 3.86 -6.66
N TRP A 148 -6.40 3.39 -6.03
CA TRP A 148 -5.93 2.03 -6.11
C TRP A 148 -5.83 1.39 -4.73
N VAL A 149 -6.48 0.24 -4.56
CA VAL A 149 -6.34 -0.59 -3.36
C VAL A 149 -5.48 -1.81 -3.66
N ALA A 150 -4.39 -1.97 -2.92
CA ALA A 150 -3.54 -3.17 -2.98
C ALA A 150 -3.76 -4.02 -1.72
N TYR A 151 -4.53 -5.10 -1.84
CA TYR A 151 -4.75 -6.06 -0.75
C TYR A 151 -3.80 -7.25 -0.86
N GLY A 152 -3.21 -7.65 0.27
CA GLY A 152 -2.35 -8.83 0.31
C GLY A 152 -1.67 -9.05 1.65
N SER A 153 -0.59 -9.82 1.62
CA SER A 153 0.14 -10.30 2.80
C SER A 153 1.27 -9.36 3.24
N SER A 154 2.25 -9.90 3.96
CA SER A 154 3.55 -9.28 4.25
C SER A 154 4.30 -8.85 2.99
N ILE A 155 4.09 -9.55 1.86
CA ILE A 155 4.69 -9.20 0.58
C ILE A 155 4.12 -7.86 0.08
N THR A 156 2.84 -7.59 0.30
CA THR A 156 2.22 -6.30 -0.01
C THR A 156 2.60 -5.21 1.01
N GLN A 157 2.75 -5.57 2.29
CA GLN A 157 3.21 -4.64 3.32
C GLN A 157 4.70 -4.22 3.14
N CYS A 158 5.52 -5.10 2.55
CA CYS A 158 6.92 -4.86 2.17
C CYS A 158 7.91 -4.59 3.32
N GLU A 159 7.83 -5.35 4.42
CA GLU A 159 8.73 -5.14 5.58
C GLU A 159 10.24 -5.17 5.24
N GLY A 160 10.61 -5.95 4.22
CA GLY A 160 11.99 -6.06 3.72
C GLY A 160 12.45 -4.93 2.78
N SER A 161 11.60 -3.92 2.53
CA SER A 161 12.00 -2.76 1.73
C SER A 161 12.91 -1.82 2.53
N GLU A 162 13.75 -1.06 1.83
CA GLU A 162 14.67 -0.08 2.43
C GLU A 162 13.93 1.09 3.13
N GLY A 163 12.73 1.45 2.66
CA GLY A 163 11.89 2.47 3.28
C GLY A 163 10.51 2.56 2.63
N PRO A 164 9.59 3.33 3.24
CA PRO A 164 8.17 3.29 2.90
C PRO A 164 7.84 3.75 1.47
N SER A 165 8.63 4.65 0.88
CA SER A 165 8.45 5.08 -0.52
C SER A 165 9.01 4.08 -1.56
N GLN A 166 9.67 3.03 -1.10
CA GLN A 166 10.29 1.96 -1.91
C GLN A 166 9.61 0.59 -1.73
N THR A 167 8.43 0.55 -1.11
CA THR A 167 7.56 -0.62 -1.14
C THR A 167 7.03 -0.82 -2.57
N TRP A 168 6.78 -2.05 -3.02
CA TRP A 168 6.30 -2.26 -4.39
C TRP A 168 4.99 -1.50 -4.69
N PRO A 169 4.01 -1.38 -3.76
CA PRO A 169 2.83 -0.56 -4.02
C PRO A 169 3.15 0.93 -4.08
N ALA A 170 4.05 1.45 -3.23
CA ALA A 170 4.44 2.85 -3.28
C ALA A 170 5.15 3.20 -4.60
N ILE A 171 6.02 2.31 -5.09
CA ILE A 171 6.70 2.49 -6.38
C ILE A 171 5.67 2.53 -7.52
N VAL A 172 4.78 1.54 -7.61
CA VAL A 172 3.72 1.50 -8.64
C VAL A 172 2.87 2.76 -8.60
N ALA A 173 2.41 3.17 -7.41
CA ALA A 173 1.56 4.34 -7.25
C ALA A 173 2.26 5.64 -7.68
N ARG A 174 3.53 5.81 -7.32
CA ARG A 174 4.33 6.96 -7.73
C ARG A 174 4.63 6.97 -9.22
N THR A 175 4.92 5.81 -9.82
CA THR A 175 5.17 5.69 -11.26
C THR A 175 3.92 6.00 -12.10
N LEU A 176 2.75 5.56 -11.65
CA LEU A 176 1.49 5.74 -12.38
C LEU A 176 0.71 7.00 -11.98
N GLY A 177 1.15 7.73 -10.96
CA GLY A 177 0.41 8.87 -10.40
C GLY A 177 -0.92 8.47 -9.76
N TRP A 178 -0.99 7.27 -9.17
CA TRP A 178 -2.18 6.72 -8.53
C TRP A 178 -2.21 7.03 -7.03
N ASP A 179 -3.42 7.04 -6.46
CA ASP A 179 -3.62 7.20 -5.02
C ASP A 179 -3.76 5.82 -4.36
N LEU A 180 -2.70 5.40 -3.68
CA LEU A 180 -2.61 4.11 -3.02
C LEU A 180 -3.29 4.12 -1.65
N THR A 181 -4.15 3.11 -1.43
CA THR A 181 -4.44 2.54 -0.12
C THR A 181 -3.88 1.13 -0.05
N CYS A 182 -2.83 0.94 0.75
CA CYS A 182 -2.20 -0.37 0.93
C CYS A 182 -2.93 -1.15 2.03
N LEU A 183 -3.57 -2.25 1.68
CA LEU A 183 -4.16 -3.22 2.60
C LEU A 183 -3.27 -4.48 2.70
N GLY A 184 -1.94 -4.29 2.68
CA GLY A 184 -0.98 -5.34 2.98
C GLY A 184 -0.89 -5.59 4.49
N PHE A 185 -1.23 -6.79 4.94
CA PHE A 185 -1.16 -7.15 6.36
C PHE A 185 -0.27 -8.37 6.57
N GLY A 186 0.86 -8.15 7.23
CA GLY A 186 1.88 -9.16 7.45
C GLY A 186 1.36 -10.39 8.19
N GLY A 187 1.18 -11.49 7.47
CA GLY A 187 0.69 -12.76 8.02
C GLY A 187 -0.83 -12.89 8.06
N GLU A 188 -1.58 -11.86 7.66
CA GLU A 188 -3.01 -11.70 7.96
C GLU A 188 -3.89 -11.53 6.70
N CYS A 189 -3.43 -12.01 5.54
CA CYS A 189 -4.23 -12.02 4.32
C CYS A 189 -5.13 -13.27 4.27
N HIS A 190 -6.21 -13.26 5.04
CA HIS A 190 -7.15 -14.39 5.20
C HIS A 190 -8.57 -14.11 4.68
N LEU A 191 -8.75 -13.05 3.89
CA LEU A 191 -10.04 -12.65 3.30
C LEU A 191 -11.10 -12.34 4.37
N ASP A 192 -10.67 -11.82 5.52
CA ASP A 192 -11.52 -11.43 6.64
C ASP A 192 -12.65 -10.50 6.16
N PRO A 193 -13.92 -10.69 6.56
CA PRO A 193 -15.06 -9.94 6.00
C PRO A 193 -14.97 -8.42 6.10
N VAL A 194 -14.20 -7.90 7.07
CA VAL A 194 -13.95 -6.46 7.20
C VAL A 194 -13.17 -5.90 6.01
N VAL A 195 -12.32 -6.70 5.36
CA VAL A 195 -11.52 -6.28 4.19
C VAL A 195 -12.40 -5.94 2.99
N PRO A 196 -13.26 -6.83 2.44
CA PRO A 196 -14.14 -6.47 1.33
C PRO A 196 -15.07 -5.31 1.69
N ARG A 197 -15.56 -5.21 2.94
CA ARG A 197 -16.34 -4.03 3.40
C ARG A 197 -15.53 -2.75 3.32
N THR A 198 -14.26 -2.79 3.71
CA THR A 198 -13.35 -1.65 3.62
C THR A 198 -13.09 -1.26 2.17
N ILE A 199 -12.81 -2.24 1.29
CA ILE A 199 -12.60 -2.00 -0.14
C ILE A 199 -13.86 -1.35 -0.75
N ALA A 200 -15.05 -1.84 -0.42
CA ALA A 200 -16.34 -1.28 -0.86
C ALA A 200 -16.57 0.17 -0.41
N ARG A 201 -16.04 0.58 0.75
CA ARG A 201 -16.15 1.97 1.25
C ARG A 201 -15.16 2.92 0.56
N LEU A 202 -14.03 2.40 0.07
CA LEU A 202 -12.95 3.20 -0.51
C LEU A 202 -13.22 3.67 -1.96
N ALA A 203 -14.22 3.09 -2.64
CA ALA A 203 -14.53 3.39 -4.03
C ALA A 203 -13.30 3.41 -4.98
N PRO A 204 -12.50 2.33 -5.00
CA PRO A 204 -11.35 2.22 -5.89
C PRO A 204 -11.77 2.14 -7.36
N GLY A 205 -10.97 2.77 -8.23
CA GLY A 205 -11.03 2.51 -9.67
C GLY A 205 -10.29 1.23 -10.06
N VAL A 206 -9.26 0.87 -9.28
CA VAL A 206 -8.47 -0.37 -9.46
C VAL A 206 -8.27 -1.07 -8.11
N VAL A 207 -8.41 -2.39 -8.09
CA VAL A 207 -8.13 -3.23 -6.92
C VAL A 207 -7.19 -4.35 -7.33
N SER A 208 -6.08 -4.51 -6.62
CA SER A 208 -5.20 -5.68 -6.76
C SER A 208 -5.35 -6.58 -5.55
N LEU A 209 -5.74 -7.84 -5.78
CA LEU A 209 -5.96 -8.86 -4.76
C LEU A 209 -4.84 -9.90 -4.86
N CYS A 210 -3.82 -9.83 -4.00
CA CYS A 210 -2.69 -10.76 -3.98
C CYS A 210 -2.95 -11.87 -2.95
N LEU A 211 -3.48 -13.01 -3.39
CA LEU A 211 -4.16 -13.97 -2.52
C LEU A 211 -3.40 -15.29 -2.39
N GLY A 212 -3.54 -15.97 -1.24
CA GLY A 212 -3.22 -17.40 -1.08
C GLY A 212 -2.04 -17.73 -0.17
N ILE A 213 -0.99 -16.91 -0.12
CA ILE A 213 0.24 -17.30 0.60
C ILE A 213 0.07 -17.45 2.13
N ASN A 214 -0.75 -16.62 2.76
CA ASN A 214 -1.06 -16.77 4.19
C ASN A 214 -2.07 -17.90 4.44
N VAL A 215 -2.95 -18.17 3.48
CA VAL A 215 -3.85 -19.34 3.51
C VAL A 215 -3.04 -20.64 3.47
N HIS A 216 -2.00 -20.72 2.62
CA HIS A 216 -1.02 -21.81 2.67
C HIS A 216 -0.39 -21.89 4.07
N GLY A 217 0.20 -20.80 4.54
CA GLY A 217 0.96 -20.77 5.80
C GLY A 217 0.16 -21.04 7.09
N ARG A 218 -1.15 -20.76 7.11
CA ARG A 218 -2.02 -20.94 8.29
C ARG A 218 -3.11 -21.99 8.12
N SER A 219 -3.26 -22.57 6.92
CA SER A 219 -4.36 -23.51 6.62
C SER A 219 -5.75 -22.94 6.93
N SER A 220 -5.94 -21.63 6.70
CA SER A 220 -7.18 -20.93 7.08
C SER A 220 -8.40 -21.35 6.25
N PHE A 221 -8.17 -21.95 5.09
CA PHE A 221 -9.20 -22.55 4.23
C PHE A 221 -8.77 -23.93 3.75
N SER A 222 -9.75 -24.77 3.41
CA SER A 222 -9.55 -26.07 2.78
C SER A 222 -9.93 -26.00 1.30
N GLY A 223 -9.68 -27.07 0.55
CA GLY A 223 -10.11 -27.17 -0.85
C GLY A 223 -11.63 -26.95 -1.03
N ARG A 224 -12.44 -27.21 0.00
CA ARG A 224 -13.88 -26.94 -0.02
C ARG A 224 -14.21 -25.44 0.04
N SER A 225 -13.47 -24.66 0.82
CA SER A 225 -13.86 -23.28 1.15
C SER A 225 -13.08 -22.22 0.40
N TRP A 226 -11.86 -22.51 -0.06
CA TRP A 226 -10.97 -21.49 -0.63
C TRP A 226 -11.55 -20.73 -1.82
N GLN A 227 -11.94 -21.44 -2.88
CA GLN A 227 -12.42 -20.82 -4.12
C GLN A 227 -13.68 -19.99 -3.89
N GLY A 228 -14.62 -20.51 -3.09
CA GLY A 228 -15.85 -19.79 -2.74
C GLY A 228 -15.58 -18.49 -2.00
N GLN A 229 -14.59 -18.45 -1.10
CA GLN A 229 -14.22 -17.24 -0.37
C GLN A 229 -13.50 -16.22 -1.26
N ALA A 230 -12.61 -16.68 -2.14
CA ALA A 230 -11.96 -15.83 -3.14
C ALA A 230 -12.99 -15.22 -4.11
N ALA A 231 -13.95 -16.03 -4.58
CA ALA A 231 -15.03 -15.57 -5.44
C ALA A 231 -15.92 -14.53 -4.74
N GLU A 232 -16.30 -14.78 -3.48
CA GLU A 232 -17.13 -13.85 -2.71
C GLU A 232 -16.42 -12.51 -2.44
N LEU A 233 -15.10 -12.50 -2.21
CA LEU A 233 -14.32 -11.25 -2.13
C LEU A 233 -14.45 -10.44 -3.43
N ILE A 234 -14.25 -11.06 -4.60
CA ILE A 234 -14.39 -10.38 -5.90
C ILE A 234 -15.82 -9.90 -6.10
N ARG A 235 -16.81 -10.73 -5.78
CA ARG A 235 -18.24 -10.42 -5.91
C ARG A 235 -18.63 -9.20 -5.09
N ARG A 236 -18.17 -9.10 -3.84
CA ARG A 236 -18.43 -7.93 -2.97
C ARG A 236 -17.84 -6.64 -3.51
N VAL A 237 -16.62 -6.70 -4.07
CA VAL A 237 -16.01 -5.53 -4.73
C VAL A 237 -16.83 -5.13 -5.95
N ARG A 238 -17.25 -6.09 -6.78
CA ARG A 238 -18.06 -5.83 -7.97
C ARG A 238 -19.45 -5.30 -7.64
N GLU A 239 -20.11 -5.82 -6.61
CA GLU A 239 -21.40 -5.33 -6.11
C GLU A 239 -21.33 -3.87 -5.67
N ALA A 240 -20.27 -3.50 -4.96
CA ALA A 240 -20.06 -2.11 -4.54
C ALA A 240 -19.63 -1.20 -5.69
N HIS A 241 -18.82 -1.72 -6.62
CA HIS A 241 -18.19 -0.95 -7.69
C HIS A 241 -18.24 -1.70 -9.03
N ALA A 242 -19.36 -1.54 -9.73
CA ALA A 242 -19.65 -2.23 -10.98
C ALA A 242 -18.57 -2.02 -12.07
N THR A 243 -17.85 -0.88 -12.06
CA THR A 243 -16.84 -0.52 -13.07
C THR A 243 -15.39 -0.66 -12.61
N ALA A 244 -15.13 -1.02 -11.35
CA ALA A 244 -13.76 -1.13 -10.85
C ALA A 244 -12.99 -2.22 -11.62
N THR A 245 -11.74 -1.96 -11.97
CA THR A 245 -10.86 -3.00 -12.50
C THR A 245 -10.33 -3.84 -11.34
N ILE A 246 -10.47 -5.16 -11.42
CA ILE A 246 -10.03 -6.10 -10.37
C ILE A 246 -8.91 -6.96 -10.95
N VAL A 247 -7.69 -6.81 -10.44
CA VAL A 247 -6.56 -7.68 -10.74
C VAL A 247 -6.45 -8.73 -9.63
N VAL A 248 -6.84 -9.97 -9.94
CA VAL A 248 -6.71 -11.10 -9.03
C VAL A 248 -5.36 -11.76 -9.29
N SER A 249 -4.43 -11.58 -8.37
CA SER A 249 -3.08 -12.13 -8.43
C SER A 249 -2.95 -13.37 -7.55
N SER A 250 -2.45 -14.44 -8.13
CA SER A 250 -2.03 -15.62 -7.38
C SER A 250 -0.72 -15.38 -6.60
N PRO A 251 -0.31 -16.28 -5.69
CA PRO A 251 0.94 -16.13 -4.95
C PRO A 251 2.16 -16.08 -5.87
N ILE A 252 3.15 -15.25 -5.50
CA ILE A 252 4.49 -15.32 -6.08
C ILE A 252 5.16 -16.67 -5.80
N PHE A 253 6.30 -16.93 -6.43
CA PHE A 253 7.06 -18.16 -6.21
C PHE A 253 7.58 -18.30 -4.77
N SER A 254 7.44 -19.50 -4.19
CA SER A 254 8.13 -19.88 -2.95
C SER A 254 8.47 -21.37 -2.98
N ALA A 255 9.73 -21.70 -3.29
CA ALA A 255 10.18 -23.06 -3.62
C ALA A 255 9.70 -24.13 -2.63
N ALA A 256 9.88 -23.90 -1.32
CA ALA A 256 9.51 -24.85 -0.27
C ALA A 256 7.99 -25.12 -0.17
N ARG A 257 7.16 -24.26 -0.76
CA ARG A 257 5.69 -24.30 -0.66
C ARG A 257 5.01 -24.74 -1.96
N GLU A 258 5.72 -24.72 -3.09
CA GLU A 258 5.13 -25.02 -4.41
C GLU A 258 4.44 -26.38 -4.44
N SER A 259 5.06 -27.42 -3.88
CA SER A 259 4.55 -28.80 -3.87
C SER A 259 4.28 -29.35 -2.47
N THR A 260 4.50 -28.57 -1.41
CA THR A 260 4.32 -29.02 -0.03
C THR A 260 2.89 -28.70 0.42
N PRO A 261 2.05 -29.71 0.73
CA PRO A 261 0.71 -29.47 1.23
C PRO A 261 0.75 -28.78 2.60
N ASN A 262 -0.17 -27.85 2.84
CA ASN A 262 -0.43 -27.33 4.17
C ASN A 262 -1.28 -28.32 5.01
N GLY A 263 -1.68 -27.92 6.21
CA GLY A 263 -2.50 -28.75 7.10
C GLY A 263 -3.91 -29.06 6.56
N ALA A 264 -4.36 -28.38 5.51
CA ALA A 264 -5.63 -28.63 4.82
C ALA A 264 -5.45 -29.37 3.48
N GLY A 265 -4.24 -29.86 3.18
CA GLY A 265 -3.94 -30.63 1.97
C GLY A 265 -3.72 -29.78 0.71
N LEU A 266 -3.60 -28.45 0.83
CA LEU A 266 -3.40 -27.55 -0.31
C LEU A 266 -1.93 -27.14 -0.42
N THR A 267 -1.34 -27.33 -1.60
CA THR A 267 -0.03 -26.76 -1.96
C THR A 267 -0.17 -25.30 -2.39
N LEU A 268 0.96 -24.58 -2.51
CA LEU A 268 0.93 -23.24 -3.10
C LEU A 268 0.57 -23.29 -4.59
N GLY A 269 0.93 -24.38 -5.29
CA GLY A 269 0.49 -24.66 -6.65
C GLY A 269 -1.03 -24.78 -6.77
N ASP A 270 -1.67 -25.53 -5.87
CA ASP A 270 -3.13 -25.69 -5.86
C ASP A 270 -3.83 -24.35 -5.64
N LEU A 271 -3.41 -23.58 -4.63
CA LEU A 271 -3.98 -22.27 -4.35
C LEU A 271 -3.82 -21.31 -5.53
N ARG A 272 -2.70 -21.38 -6.25
CA ARG A 272 -2.43 -20.58 -7.43
C ARG A 272 -3.39 -20.92 -8.57
N GLU A 273 -3.55 -22.21 -8.89
CA GLU A 273 -4.48 -22.62 -9.95
C GLU A 273 -5.93 -22.28 -9.59
N GLN A 274 -6.32 -22.49 -8.33
CA GLN A 274 -7.65 -22.17 -7.84
C GLN A 274 -7.96 -20.67 -7.91
N VAL A 275 -6.98 -19.79 -7.66
CA VAL A 275 -7.14 -18.33 -7.86
C VAL A 275 -7.31 -17.99 -9.34
N HIS A 276 -6.55 -18.63 -10.23
CA HIS A 276 -6.68 -18.43 -11.67
C HIS A 276 -8.05 -18.90 -12.19
N GLU A 277 -8.51 -20.06 -11.75
CA GLU A 277 -9.85 -20.60 -12.06
C GLU A 277 -10.95 -19.62 -11.67
N VAL A 278 -10.96 -19.17 -10.40
CA VAL A 278 -11.95 -18.18 -9.93
C VAL A 278 -11.95 -16.93 -10.81
N GLY A 279 -10.79 -16.35 -11.12
CA GLY A 279 -10.75 -15.16 -11.97
C GLY A 279 -11.18 -15.41 -13.42
N ARG A 280 -10.88 -16.58 -13.99
CA ARG A 280 -11.37 -17.00 -15.32
C ARG A 280 -12.89 -17.15 -15.33
N ASP A 281 -13.48 -17.76 -14.30
CA ASP A 281 -14.92 -17.97 -14.19
C ASP A 281 -15.70 -16.64 -14.28
N PHE A 282 -15.21 -15.59 -13.62
CA PHE A 282 -15.82 -14.25 -13.72
C PHE A 282 -15.79 -13.72 -15.16
N ARG A 283 -14.67 -13.90 -15.87
CA ARG A 283 -14.53 -13.45 -17.26
C ARG A 283 -15.41 -14.25 -18.22
N GLU A 284 -15.48 -15.56 -18.04
CA GLU A 284 -16.35 -16.45 -18.85
C GLU A 284 -17.83 -16.12 -18.65
N ARG A 285 -18.19 -15.56 -17.49
CA ARG A 285 -19.53 -15.05 -17.18
C ARG A 285 -19.74 -13.58 -17.57
N GLY A 286 -18.80 -12.98 -18.31
CA GLY A 286 -18.93 -11.66 -18.92
C GLY A 286 -18.28 -10.50 -18.16
N ASP A 287 -17.68 -10.73 -16.99
CA ASP A 287 -16.98 -9.67 -16.26
C ASP A 287 -15.57 -9.44 -16.83
N THR A 288 -15.51 -8.62 -17.87
CA THR A 288 -14.26 -8.28 -18.57
C THR A 288 -13.32 -7.41 -17.73
N GLY A 289 -13.82 -6.78 -16.66
CA GLY A 289 -13.05 -5.96 -15.72
C GLY A 289 -12.30 -6.78 -14.65
N VAL A 290 -12.47 -8.10 -14.63
CA VAL A 290 -11.64 -9.01 -13.83
C VAL A 290 -10.46 -9.50 -14.67
N HIS A 291 -9.25 -9.29 -14.16
CA HIS A 291 -7.99 -9.70 -14.78
C HIS A 291 -7.29 -10.72 -13.87
N VAL A 292 -6.81 -11.80 -14.48
CA VAL A 292 -5.99 -12.80 -13.80
C VAL A 292 -4.52 -12.45 -13.98
N LEU A 293 -3.77 -12.44 -12.88
CA LEU A 293 -2.32 -12.26 -12.86
C LEU A 293 -1.66 -13.47 -12.19
N ASP A 294 -0.80 -14.17 -12.92
CA ASP A 294 0.06 -15.18 -12.30
C ASP A 294 1.15 -14.48 -11.49
N GLY A 295 1.15 -14.64 -10.17
CA GLY A 295 2.13 -14.01 -9.28
C GLY A 295 3.57 -14.38 -9.61
N ARG A 296 3.81 -15.52 -10.26
CA ARG A 296 5.15 -15.94 -10.72
C ARG A 296 5.69 -15.04 -11.84
N SER A 297 4.83 -14.32 -12.55
CA SER A 297 5.25 -13.30 -13.51
C SER A 297 5.81 -12.05 -12.83
N LEU A 298 5.49 -11.82 -11.55
CA LEU A 298 6.06 -10.75 -10.75
C LEU A 298 7.38 -11.19 -10.10
N ILE A 299 7.37 -12.32 -9.41
CA ILE A 299 8.57 -12.96 -8.83
C ILE A 299 8.45 -14.47 -9.04
N GLY A 300 9.29 -15.00 -9.93
CA GLY A 300 9.27 -16.38 -10.38
C GLY A 300 10.47 -17.19 -9.89
N PRO A 301 10.60 -18.47 -10.33
CA PRO A 301 11.72 -19.33 -9.95
C PRO A 301 13.10 -18.75 -10.27
N GLY A 302 13.24 -18.04 -11.40
CA GLY A 302 14.50 -17.39 -11.79
C GLY A 302 14.91 -16.24 -10.86
N ASP A 303 13.95 -15.67 -10.13
CA ASP A 303 14.17 -14.57 -9.18
C ASP A 303 14.31 -15.07 -7.74
N ALA A 304 14.43 -16.39 -7.52
CA ALA A 304 14.50 -16.98 -6.18
C ALA A 304 15.65 -16.43 -5.32
N HIS A 305 16.75 -16.00 -5.95
CA HIS A 305 17.88 -15.34 -5.31
C HIS A 305 17.54 -13.97 -4.69
N LEU A 306 16.40 -13.37 -5.09
CA LEU A 306 15.87 -12.13 -4.52
C LEU A 306 14.91 -12.40 -3.34
N LEU A 307 14.72 -13.65 -2.92
CA LEU A 307 13.88 -14.01 -1.78
C LEU A 307 14.74 -14.25 -0.54
N ARG A 308 14.69 -13.33 0.44
CA ARG A 308 15.60 -13.33 1.61
C ARG A 308 15.48 -14.56 2.51
N ASP A 309 14.30 -15.17 2.54
CA ASP A 309 13.96 -16.35 3.34
C ASP A 309 13.21 -17.40 2.51
N GLY A 310 13.40 -17.37 1.18
CA GLY A 310 12.67 -18.21 0.24
C GLY A 310 11.19 -17.85 0.08
N LEU A 311 10.74 -16.72 0.61
CA LEU A 311 9.37 -16.23 0.51
C LEU A 311 9.26 -14.72 0.29
N HIS A 312 9.92 -13.92 1.12
CA HIS A 312 9.80 -12.47 1.07
C HIS A 312 10.85 -11.87 0.13
N PRO A 313 10.45 -11.03 -0.84
CA PRO A 313 11.41 -10.29 -1.65
C PRO A 313 12.35 -9.44 -0.80
N SER A 314 13.60 -9.31 -1.26
CA SER A 314 14.56 -8.31 -0.82
C SER A 314 14.17 -6.92 -1.34
N HIS A 315 14.96 -5.90 -1.01
CA HIS A 315 14.79 -4.58 -1.60
C HIS A 315 14.73 -4.62 -3.14
N ASP A 316 15.70 -5.28 -3.77
CA ASP A 316 15.77 -5.42 -5.23
C ASP A 316 14.62 -6.27 -5.77
N GLY A 317 14.21 -7.31 -5.04
CA GLY A 317 13.03 -8.10 -5.36
C GLY A 317 11.75 -7.26 -5.38
N TYR A 318 11.56 -6.36 -4.41
CA TYR A 318 10.40 -5.46 -4.41
C TYR A 318 10.42 -4.43 -5.55
N ARG A 319 11.61 -3.94 -5.93
CA ARG A 319 11.76 -3.06 -7.10
C ARG A 319 11.38 -3.79 -8.39
N LEU A 320 11.92 -4.99 -8.59
CA LEU A 320 11.59 -5.83 -9.74
C LEU A 320 10.09 -6.17 -9.80
N MET A 321 9.49 -6.51 -8.66
CA MET A 321 8.06 -6.76 -8.53
C MET A 321 7.23 -5.53 -8.94
N ALA A 322 7.64 -4.32 -8.52
CA ALA A 322 6.96 -3.08 -8.89
C ALA A 322 7.07 -2.80 -10.40
N GLU A 323 8.26 -2.94 -10.99
CA GLU A 323 8.50 -2.74 -12.42
C GLU A 323 7.64 -3.68 -13.28
N ARG A 324 7.57 -4.96 -12.90
CA ARG A 324 6.75 -5.97 -13.59
C ARG A 324 5.26 -5.71 -13.39
N MET A 325 4.83 -5.23 -12.22
CA MET A 325 3.45 -4.82 -12.00
C MET A 325 3.07 -3.61 -12.87
N VAL A 326 3.91 -2.57 -12.94
CA VAL A 326 3.69 -1.41 -13.82
C VAL A 326 3.58 -1.85 -15.28
N ARG A 327 4.50 -2.73 -15.72
CA ARG A 327 4.48 -3.29 -17.07
C ARG A 327 3.17 -4.02 -17.33
N TYR A 328 2.76 -4.92 -16.44
CA TYR A 328 1.50 -5.65 -16.55
C TYR A 328 0.31 -4.69 -16.68
N LEU A 329 0.15 -3.75 -15.74
CA LEU A 329 -0.96 -2.80 -15.71
C LEU A 329 -1.04 -1.98 -17.00
N THR A 330 0.12 -1.59 -17.56
CA THR A 330 0.20 -0.86 -18.84
C THR A 330 -0.17 -1.74 -20.02
N THR A 331 0.43 -2.95 -20.13
CA THR A 331 0.17 -3.87 -21.25
C THR A 331 -1.25 -4.42 -21.27
N ALA A 332 -1.88 -4.54 -20.10
CA ALA A 332 -3.27 -4.98 -19.96
C ALA A 332 -4.28 -3.84 -20.22
N GLY A 333 -3.82 -2.62 -20.52
CA GLY A 333 -4.69 -1.46 -20.75
C GLY A 333 -5.36 -0.91 -19.49
N ILE A 334 -4.93 -1.34 -18.30
CA ILE A 334 -5.47 -0.90 -17.00
C ILE A 334 -4.90 0.48 -16.64
N ALA A 335 -3.62 0.69 -16.93
CA ALA A 335 -2.94 1.96 -16.77
C ALA A 335 -2.60 2.55 -18.15
N SER A 336 -2.77 3.86 -18.30
CA SER A 336 -2.20 4.59 -19.44
C SER A 336 -0.71 4.84 -19.17
N ALA A 337 0.12 4.75 -20.21
CA ALA A 337 1.50 5.21 -20.12
C ALA A 337 1.50 6.71 -19.81
N THR A 338 1.80 7.10 -18.57
CA THR A 338 1.89 8.51 -18.18
C THR A 338 3.19 9.11 -18.73
N ALA A 339 3.15 10.40 -19.12
CA ALA A 339 4.33 11.15 -19.59
C ALA A 339 5.51 11.19 -18.59
N GLN A 340 5.30 10.81 -17.32
CA GLN A 340 6.34 10.69 -16.30
C GLN A 340 7.26 9.48 -16.50
N THR A 341 6.86 8.46 -17.28
CA THR A 341 7.72 7.33 -17.64
C THR A 341 8.96 7.75 -18.44
N ALA A 342 8.92 8.88 -19.16
CA ALA A 342 10.04 9.35 -19.96
C ALA A 342 11.23 9.91 -19.14
N SER A 343 11.01 10.35 -17.90
CA SER A 343 12.08 10.96 -17.09
C SER A 343 12.76 9.99 -16.12
N ALA A 344 12.11 8.89 -15.74
CA ALA A 344 12.68 7.95 -14.76
C ALA A 344 13.64 6.92 -15.39
N VAL A 345 13.48 6.62 -16.68
CA VAL A 345 14.37 5.71 -17.42
C VAL A 345 15.68 6.42 -17.82
N ALA A 346 15.70 7.75 -17.85
CA ALA A 346 16.87 8.55 -18.26
C ALA A 346 17.84 8.89 -17.12
N VAL A 347 17.58 8.49 -15.87
CA VAL A 347 18.46 8.78 -14.70
C VAL A 347 19.33 7.58 -14.30
N THR A 348 19.32 6.50 -15.09
CA THR A 348 20.16 5.31 -14.87
C THR A 348 21.00 4.94 -16.09
N ALA A 349 21.40 5.92 -16.89
CA ALA A 349 22.45 5.76 -17.91
C ALA A 349 23.71 6.50 -17.47
#